data_AF-A8X515-F1
#
_entry.id   AF-A8X515-F1
#
_cell.length_a   1.000
_cell.length_b   1.000
_cell.length_c   1.000
_cell.angle_alpha   90.00
_cell.angle_beta   90.00
_cell.angle_gamma   90.00
#
_symmetry.space_group_name_H-M   'P 1'
#
loop_
_entity.id
_entity.type
_entity.pdbx_description
1 polymer ?
#
loop_
_entity_poly.entity_id
_entity_poly.type
_entity_poly.pdbx_seq_one_letter_code
_entity_poly.pdbx_strand_id
1 'polypeptide(L)'
;MLVCVAEEKSFWVPDAKFTWLGYECDLVAKEVRGTEKRMATWWSALDELRRSLAPTVLDRMKFLGCLASFELVAGDIGVAKAKWMMQVVGENQKKKSESKLARKKKSPGEEKEIEFWRARGAELLRRNLLEVESKPDFFLYTDASARGIGALLKNERQDILWKMKEIGDGNFEKQSSAWKELTTIKVASARISSNLKGRVQVLVDSQAAVSVLRRGSMKPELHSLAERVWHNLENVDDSSFLWIPREKNVEADEASRNFDFDDWGIAERVFIQAQRMWGEIKVDWFADANNKKTELYFSRYPEFGTSGVNVFEHVERAERMGLPWLVPPPVLIPQLIKIMRRRRLRGVLVAPRPQKGLHDRETSRERIPDAPGQAQSSRNWKQRAVEDIGCISACKKTVVEVTIQDVEKITKLAMDEITPARDRDALLAIFSFHVMLRASEAAEIKWEGVTQKDGMIEVHVEKAKNDQLRLGRSSFFNYDPGNAAIGKSGATHHAFRRGGANHMRATGYSMEEIQARGRWRSLAGLQRYIKDVPRAQGRLYPKENGIGVEEDDEDFE
;
A
#
# COMPACT_ATOMS: atom_id res chain seq x y z
N MET A 1 -37.44 30.48 39.98
CA MET A 1 -37.55 30.22 38.54
C MET A 1 -38.81 29.40 38.34
N LEU A 2 -39.88 29.99 37.80
CA LEU A 2 -41.13 29.27 37.50
C LEU A 2 -40.97 28.63 36.12
N VAL A 3 -41.01 27.31 36.06
CA VAL A 3 -41.04 26.55 34.80
C VAL A 3 -42.50 26.28 34.48
N CYS A 4 -43.03 26.94 33.45
CA CYS A 4 -44.38 26.66 32.93
C CYS A 4 -44.31 25.52 31.92
N VAL A 5 -45.22 24.56 32.03
CA VAL A 5 -45.33 23.40 31.14
C VAL A 5 -46.50 23.60 30.19
N ALA A 6 -46.32 23.29 28.91
CA ALA A 6 -47.41 23.32 27.93
C ALA A 6 -48.26 22.05 28.09
N GLU A 7 -49.41 22.16 28.77
CA GLU A 7 -50.28 21.02 29.08
C GLU A 7 -50.69 20.24 27.82
N GLU A 8 -51.02 20.94 26.75
CA GLU A 8 -51.44 20.39 25.45
C GLU A 8 -50.36 19.59 24.70
N LYS A 9 -49.10 19.70 25.12
CA LYS A 9 -47.96 18.95 24.55
C LYS A 9 -47.37 17.93 25.52
N SER A 10 -47.96 17.81 26.71
CA SER A 10 -47.42 17.02 27.80
C SER A 10 -48.24 15.75 28.00
N PHE A 11 -47.54 14.63 28.17
CA PHE A 11 -48.14 13.35 28.54
C PHE A 11 -47.99 13.19 30.05
N TRP A 12 -49.09 13.35 30.78
CA TRP A 12 -49.09 13.26 32.26
C TRP A 12 -49.21 11.82 32.77
N VAL A 13 -49.67 10.91 31.91
CA VAL A 13 -49.71 9.48 32.17
C VAL A 13 -48.59 8.83 31.35
N PRO A 14 -47.69 8.05 31.97
CA PRO A 14 -46.69 7.29 31.23
C PRO A 14 -47.35 6.35 30.22
N ASP A 15 -46.92 6.44 28.96
CA ASP A 15 -47.38 5.57 27.87
C ASP A 15 -46.15 4.93 27.19
N ALA A 16 -46.29 3.68 26.79
CA ALA A 16 -45.29 2.97 26.01
C ALA A 16 -45.31 3.38 24.53
N LYS A 17 -46.35 4.06 24.07
CA LYS A 17 -46.48 4.60 22.72
C LYS A 17 -46.69 6.11 22.76
N PHE A 18 -45.84 6.85 22.04
CA PHE A 18 -45.95 8.30 22.02
C PHE A 18 -45.39 8.88 20.72
N THR A 19 -45.77 10.12 20.43
CA THR A 19 -45.24 10.88 19.28
C THR A 19 -44.30 11.97 19.78
N TRP A 20 -43.08 11.99 19.26
CA TRP A 20 -42.08 13.00 19.60
C TRP A 20 -41.39 13.54 18.35
N LEU A 21 -41.42 14.87 18.16
CA LEU A 21 -40.83 15.56 16.98
C LEU A 21 -41.26 14.94 15.62
N GLY A 22 -42.51 14.45 15.55
CA GLY A 22 -43.06 13.82 14.35
C GLY A 22 -42.58 12.38 14.10
N TYR A 23 -41.99 11.73 15.11
CA TYR A 23 -41.70 10.29 15.14
C TYR A 23 -42.70 9.58 16.06
N GLU A 24 -43.16 8.41 15.62
CA GLU A 24 -43.88 7.46 16.46
C GLU A 24 -42.84 6.56 17.15
N CYS A 25 -42.86 6.58 18.48
CA CYS A 25 -42.03 5.73 19.32
C CYS A 25 -42.93 4.65 19.94
N ASP A 26 -42.61 3.38 19.72
CA ASP A 26 -43.26 2.24 20.34
C ASP A 26 -42.23 1.46 21.16
N LEU A 27 -42.27 1.65 22.48
CA LEU A 27 -41.34 0.99 23.40
C LEU A 27 -41.63 -0.51 23.56
N VAL A 28 -42.85 -0.95 23.24
CA VAL A 28 -43.23 -2.38 23.28
C VAL A 28 -42.66 -3.09 22.07
N ALA A 29 -42.85 -2.52 20.88
CA ALA A 29 -42.27 -3.00 19.64
C ALA A 29 -40.76 -2.71 19.53
N LYS A 30 -40.24 -1.82 20.39
CA LYS A 30 -38.86 -1.32 20.40
C LYS A 30 -38.51 -0.67 19.06
N GLU A 31 -39.40 0.16 18.54
CA GLU A 31 -39.28 0.77 17.22
C GLU A 31 -39.50 2.29 17.29
N VAL A 32 -38.73 3.02 16.49
CA VAL A 32 -38.96 4.43 16.18
C VAL A 32 -39.11 4.56 14.68
N ARG A 33 -40.19 5.21 14.23
CA ARG A 33 -40.47 5.45 12.81
C ARG A 33 -41.07 6.82 12.61
N GLY A 34 -41.07 7.35 11.39
CA GLY A 34 -41.80 8.60 11.13
C GLY A 34 -43.31 8.39 11.19
N THR A 35 -44.03 9.43 11.60
CA THR A 35 -45.51 9.46 11.58
C THR A 35 -46.07 9.16 10.19
N GLU A 36 -47.27 8.57 10.13
CA GLU A 36 -47.96 8.25 8.87
C GLU A 36 -48.01 9.46 7.89
N LYS A 37 -48.30 10.65 8.43
CA LYS A 37 -48.34 11.90 7.64
C LYS A 37 -47.00 12.21 6.97
N ARG A 38 -45.88 12.02 7.68
CA ARG A 38 -44.54 12.26 7.15
C ARG A 38 -44.16 11.20 6.12
N MET A 39 -44.49 9.94 6.39
CA MET A 39 -44.28 8.84 5.44
C MET A 39 -45.07 9.07 4.14
N ALA A 40 -46.33 9.50 4.24
CA ALA A 40 -47.14 9.82 3.06
C ALA A 40 -46.57 10.99 2.24
N THR A 41 -46.09 12.04 2.91
CA THR A 41 -45.44 13.19 2.25
C THR A 41 -44.16 12.75 1.53
N TRP A 42 -43.35 11.91 2.18
CA TRP A 42 -42.13 11.37 1.61
C TRP A 42 -42.40 10.48 0.40
N TRP A 43 -43.37 9.56 0.48
CA TRP A 43 -43.78 8.72 -0.64
C TRP A 43 -44.27 9.55 -1.82
N SER A 44 -45.07 10.58 -1.57
CA SER A 44 -45.54 11.49 -2.63
C SER A 44 -44.39 12.20 -3.34
N ALA A 45 -43.39 12.68 -2.58
CA ALA A 45 -42.22 13.36 -3.15
C ALA A 45 -41.34 12.39 -3.97
N LEU A 46 -41.15 11.16 -3.50
CA LEU A 46 -40.42 10.12 -4.23
C LEU A 46 -41.12 9.76 -5.55
N ASP A 47 -42.44 9.61 -5.51
CA ASP A 47 -43.23 9.25 -6.69
C ASP A 47 -43.25 10.38 -7.73
N GLU A 48 -43.25 11.64 -7.30
CA GLU A 48 -43.10 12.82 -8.18
C GLU A 48 -41.76 12.80 -8.93
N LEU A 49 -40.65 12.50 -8.25
CA LEU A 49 -39.33 12.35 -8.87
C LEU A 49 -39.27 11.16 -9.84
N ARG A 50 -39.92 10.05 -9.49
CA ARG A 50 -39.90 8.82 -10.29
C ARG A 50 -40.65 8.99 -11.61
N ARG A 51 -41.85 9.58 -11.58
CA ARG A 51 -42.72 9.75 -12.76
C ARG A 51 -42.18 10.77 -13.76
N SER A 52 -41.39 11.75 -13.31
CA SER A 52 -40.85 12.79 -14.19
C SER A 52 -39.52 12.39 -14.82
N LEU A 53 -39.39 12.41 -16.16
CA LEU A 53 -38.09 12.22 -16.84
C LEU A 53 -37.08 13.33 -16.53
N ALA A 54 -37.58 14.53 -16.23
CA ALA A 54 -36.76 15.69 -15.89
C ALA A 54 -37.45 16.47 -14.75
N PRO A 55 -37.32 16.01 -13.49
CA PRO A 55 -37.90 16.71 -12.36
C PRO A 55 -37.28 18.09 -12.21
N THR A 56 -37.97 19.00 -11.51
CA THR A 56 -37.40 20.31 -11.21
C THR A 56 -36.34 20.20 -10.13
N VAL A 57 -35.52 21.24 -9.99
CA VAL A 57 -34.59 21.35 -8.84
C VAL A 57 -35.39 21.48 -7.54
N LEU A 58 -36.56 22.12 -7.56
CA LEU A 58 -37.47 22.21 -6.42
C LEU A 58 -37.98 20.84 -5.99
N ASP A 59 -38.33 19.94 -6.91
CA ASP A 59 -38.82 18.60 -6.55
C ASP A 59 -37.74 17.79 -5.83
N ARG A 60 -36.48 17.90 -6.28
CA ARG A 60 -35.32 17.34 -5.57
C ARG A 60 -35.16 17.95 -4.18
N MET A 61 -35.26 19.27 -4.06
CA MET A 61 -35.18 19.96 -2.77
C MET A 61 -36.29 19.53 -1.80
N LYS A 62 -37.53 19.34 -2.28
CA LYS A 62 -38.65 18.83 -1.47
C LYS A 62 -38.36 17.42 -0.95
N PHE A 63 -37.93 16.51 -1.84
CA PHE A 63 -37.58 15.14 -1.44
C PHE A 63 -36.41 15.12 -0.45
N LEU A 64 -35.34 15.86 -0.72
CA LEU A 64 -34.19 15.99 0.18
C LEU A 64 -34.57 16.57 1.54
N GLY A 65 -35.46 17.58 1.57
CA GLY A 65 -35.98 18.14 2.81
C GLY A 65 -36.85 17.15 3.59
N CYS A 66 -37.67 16.36 2.90
CA CYS A 66 -38.40 15.26 3.51
C CYS A 66 -37.42 14.25 4.11
N LEU A 67 -36.42 13.78 3.35
CA LEU A 67 -35.44 12.80 3.81
C LEU A 67 -34.61 13.31 4.99
N ALA A 68 -34.16 14.56 4.96
CA ALA A 68 -33.43 15.19 6.06
C ALA A 68 -34.25 15.24 7.35
N SER A 69 -35.59 15.39 7.25
CA SER A 69 -36.43 15.33 8.43
C SER A 69 -36.34 13.98 9.15
N PHE A 70 -36.02 12.89 8.44
CA PHE A 70 -35.90 11.52 8.97
C PHE A 70 -34.49 11.20 9.53
N GLU A 71 -33.65 12.19 9.81
CA GLU A 71 -32.26 11.98 10.28
C GLU A 71 -32.14 10.99 11.45
N LEU A 72 -33.09 10.97 12.39
CA LEU A 72 -33.07 10.07 13.56
C LEU A 72 -33.09 8.58 13.17
N VAL A 73 -33.77 8.25 12.08
CA VAL A 73 -33.94 6.86 11.61
C VAL A 73 -33.05 6.54 10.41
N ALA A 74 -32.94 7.46 9.45
CA ALA A 74 -32.16 7.27 8.23
C ALA A 74 -30.66 7.52 8.43
N GLY A 75 -30.28 8.37 9.38
CA GLY A 75 -28.90 8.71 9.73
C GLY A 75 -28.01 9.00 8.52
N ASP A 76 -26.80 8.44 8.55
CA ASP A 76 -25.80 8.61 7.50
C ASP A 76 -26.24 8.02 6.14
N ILE A 77 -27.05 6.95 6.14
CA ILE A 77 -27.58 6.32 4.91
C ILE A 77 -28.48 7.29 4.15
N GLY A 78 -29.30 8.06 4.87
CA GLY A 78 -30.14 9.14 4.32
C GLY A 78 -29.32 10.12 3.48
N VAL A 79 -28.14 10.50 3.97
CA VAL A 79 -27.24 11.43 3.28
C VAL A 79 -26.48 10.75 2.15
N ALA A 80 -26.02 9.51 2.37
CA ALA A 80 -25.25 8.73 1.41
C ALA A 80 -26.03 8.41 0.13
N LYS A 81 -27.31 8.04 0.27
CA LYS A 81 -28.20 7.63 -0.82
C LYS A 81 -29.00 8.80 -1.40
N ALA A 82 -28.50 10.02 -1.25
CA ALA A 82 -29.09 11.24 -1.79
C ALA A 82 -28.05 12.19 -2.41
N LYS A 83 -26.79 11.75 -2.53
CA LYS A 83 -25.68 12.60 -2.98
C LYS A 83 -25.80 13.01 -4.43
N TRP A 84 -26.27 12.15 -5.33
CA TRP A 84 -26.47 12.53 -6.72
C TRP A 84 -27.52 13.63 -6.84
N MET A 85 -28.65 13.50 -6.14
CA MET A 85 -29.66 14.57 -6.09
C MET A 85 -29.10 15.85 -5.45
N MET A 86 -28.35 15.75 -4.35
CA MET A 86 -27.72 16.91 -3.70
C MET A 86 -26.72 17.62 -4.62
N GLN A 87 -25.94 16.88 -5.42
CA GLN A 87 -25.01 17.45 -6.39
C GLN A 87 -25.74 18.28 -7.44
N VAL A 88 -26.84 17.78 -8.02
CA VAL A 88 -27.66 18.52 -8.99
C VAL A 88 -28.21 19.82 -8.40
N VAL A 89 -28.71 19.76 -7.15
CA VAL A 89 -29.19 20.94 -6.43
C VAL A 89 -28.05 21.93 -6.16
N GLY A 90 -26.90 21.45 -5.70
CA GLY A 90 -25.72 22.26 -5.40
C GLY A 90 -25.14 22.95 -6.64
N GLU A 91 -25.09 22.27 -7.77
CA GLU A 91 -24.68 22.84 -9.06
C GLU A 91 -25.63 23.94 -9.52
N ASN A 92 -26.94 23.74 -9.36
CA ASN A 92 -27.93 24.79 -9.66
C ASN A 92 -27.73 26.02 -8.78
N GLN A 93 -27.51 25.83 -7.47
CA GLN A 93 -27.36 26.93 -6.52
C GLN A 93 -26.09 27.75 -6.75
N LYS A 94 -25.03 27.15 -7.31
CA LYS A 94 -23.81 27.90 -7.71
C LYS A 94 -24.07 28.87 -8.87
N LYS A 95 -25.04 28.57 -9.72
CA LYS A 95 -25.41 29.42 -10.86
C LYS A 95 -26.50 30.40 -10.42
N LYS A 96 -26.10 31.64 -10.06
CA LYS A 96 -26.98 32.69 -9.52
C LYS A 96 -28.23 32.99 -10.38
N SER A 97 -28.24 32.64 -11.66
CA SER A 97 -29.34 32.89 -12.60
C SER A 97 -30.29 31.70 -12.81
N GLU A 98 -29.98 30.48 -12.34
CA GLU A 98 -30.83 29.30 -12.58
C GLU A 98 -31.98 29.21 -11.57
N SER A 99 -33.23 29.22 -12.08
CA SER A 99 -34.44 29.06 -11.27
C SER A 99 -34.52 27.69 -10.60
N LYS A 100 -35.11 27.63 -9.40
CA LYS A 100 -35.45 26.36 -8.73
C LYS A 100 -36.46 25.52 -9.52
N LEU A 101 -37.24 26.15 -10.40
CA LEU A 101 -38.19 25.49 -11.30
C LEU A 101 -37.53 24.93 -12.56
N ALA A 102 -36.20 25.09 -12.73
CA ALA A 102 -35.48 24.52 -13.85
C ALA A 102 -35.61 22.99 -13.85
N ARG A 103 -36.02 22.43 -14.98
CA ARG A 103 -36.13 20.99 -15.20
C ARG A 103 -34.78 20.43 -15.63
N LYS A 104 -34.30 19.41 -14.91
CA LYS A 104 -33.03 18.74 -15.19
C LYS A 104 -33.26 17.25 -15.36
N LYS A 105 -32.78 16.68 -16.46
CA LYS A 105 -32.81 15.23 -16.71
C LYS A 105 -32.12 14.50 -15.56
N LYS A 106 -32.66 13.36 -15.17
CA LYS A 106 -32.08 12.54 -14.12
C LYS A 106 -30.75 11.95 -14.59
N SER A 107 -29.74 11.96 -13.73
CA SER A 107 -28.52 11.17 -13.97
C SER A 107 -28.76 9.69 -13.64
N PRO A 108 -27.96 8.75 -14.17
CA PRO A 108 -28.03 7.34 -13.76
C PRO A 108 -27.86 7.14 -12.25
N GLY A 109 -27.11 8.01 -11.58
CA GLY A 109 -26.96 7.99 -10.12
C GLY A 109 -28.25 8.39 -9.40
N GLU A 110 -28.94 9.43 -9.87
CA GLU A 110 -30.26 9.81 -9.31
C GLU A 110 -31.31 8.72 -9.51
N GLU A 111 -31.30 8.04 -10.65
CA GLU A 111 -32.21 6.91 -10.88
C GLU A 111 -31.95 5.75 -9.92
N LYS A 112 -30.68 5.43 -9.65
CA LYS A 112 -30.30 4.44 -8.64
C LYS A 112 -30.75 4.84 -7.23
N GLU A 113 -30.60 6.11 -6.86
CA GLU A 113 -31.06 6.61 -5.56
C GLU A 113 -32.59 6.50 -5.41
N ILE A 114 -33.34 6.90 -6.45
CA ILE A 114 -34.81 6.80 -6.45
C ILE A 114 -35.26 5.35 -6.30
N GLU A 115 -34.65 4.43 -7.06
CA GLU A 115 -35.03 3.01 -6.98
C GLU A 115 -34.59 2.38 -5.64
N PHE A 116 -33.42 2.77 -5.11
CA PHE A 116 -33.00 2.37 -3.77
C PHE A 116 -34.02 2.75 -2.71
N TRP A 117 -34.46 4.02 -2.69
CA TRP A 117 -35.44 4.50 -1.73
C TRP A 117 -36.80 3.85 -1.95
N ARG A 118 -37.21 3.60 -3.19
CA ARG A 118 -38.43 2.86 -3.48
C ARG A 118 -38.41 1.45 -2.90
N ALA A 119 -37.30 0.74 -3.06
CA ALA A 119 -37.16 -0.64 -2.62
C ALA A 119 -36.99 -0.76 -1.10
N ARG A 120 -36.21 0.12 -0.47
CA ARG A 120 -35.79 -0.02 0.93
C ARG A 120 -36.29 1.07 1.88
N GLY A 121 -36.93 2.12 1.39
CA GLY A 121 -37.29 3.28 2.23
C GLY A 121 -38.23 2.95 3.38
N ALA A 122 -39.21 2.07 3.19
CA ALA A 122 -40.10 1.65 4.28
C ALA A 122 -39.35 0.91 5.41
N GLU A 123 -38.31 0.15 5.06
CA GLU A 123 -37.47 -0.58 6.02
C GLU A 123 -36.48 0.34 6.72
N LEU A 124 -35.88 1.29 5.99
CA LEU A 124 -34.80 2.16 6.47
C LEU A 124 -35.28 3.44 7.18
N LEU A 125 -36.55 3.83 7.00
CA LEU A 125 -37.17 4.96 7.71
C LEU A 125 -37.83 4.55 9.03
N ARG A 126 -37.38 3.43 9.59
CA ARG A 126 -37.66 2.95 10.94
C ARG A 126 -36.37 2.42 11.55
N ARG A 127 -36.29 2.42 12.88
CA ARG A 127 -35.12 1.96 13.62
C ARG A 127 -35.53 1.17 14.84
N ASN A 128 -34.80 0.08 15.12
CA ASN A 128 -34.97 -0.67 16.36
C ASN A 128 -34.26 0.06 17.53
N LEU A 129 -34.93 0.16 18.68
CA LEU A 129 -34.40 0.81 19.89
C LEU A 129 -33.37 -0.04 20.63
N LEU A 130 -33.39 -1.36 20.44
CA LEU A 130 -32.44 -2.31 21.04
C LEU A 130 -31.41 -2.81 20.03
N GLU A 131 -31.06 -2.00 19.04
CA GLU A 131 -29.96 -2.27 18.13
C GLU A 131 -28.66 -2.33 18.94
N VAL A 132 -28.37 -3.49 19.53
CA VAL A 132 -27.10 -3.76 20.20
C VAL A 132 -26.05 -3.74 19.11
N GLU A 133 -25.01 -2.90 19.25
CA GLU A 133 -23.84 -2.93 18.39
C GLU A 133 -23.25 -4.34 18.43
N SER A 134 -23.64 -5.15 17.45
CA SER A 134 -23.23 -6.53 17.42
C SER A 134 -21.74 -6.56 17.06
N LYS A 135 -20.95 -7.30 17.84
CA LYS A 135 -19.48 -7.30 17.73
C LYS A 135 -19.04 -7.79 16.34
N PRO A 136 -18.17 -7.08 15.61
CA PRO A 136 -17.75 -7.49 14.27
C PRO A 136 -16.96 -8.79 14.30
N ASP A 137 -17.24 -9.67 13.34
CA ASP A 137 -16.56 -10.97 13.20
C ASP A 137 -15.16 -10.80 12.58
N PHE A 138 -15.02 -9.77 11.72
CA PHE A 138 -13.78 -9.49 10.99
C PHE A 138 -13.41 -8.00 11.02
N PHE A 139 -12.10 -7.75 11.00
CA PHE A 139 -11.51 -6.42 10.99
C PHE A 139 -10.65 -6.25 9.74
N LEU A 140 -11.04 -5.34 8.85
CA LEU A 140 -10.31 -5.03 7.62
C LEU A 140 -9.54 -3.73 7.81
N TYR A 141 -8.23 -3.83 7.95
CA TYR A 141 -7.32 -2.69 8.01
C TYR A 141 -6.86 -2.32 6.60
N THR A 142 -6.88 -1.03 6.28
CA THR A 142 -6.45 -0.51 4.99
C THR A 142 -5.47 0.64 5.16
N ASP A 143 -4.51 0.76 4.25
CA ASP A 143 -3.60 1.89 4.19
C ASP A 143 -3.18 2.16 2.73
N ALA A 144 -3.05 3.44 2.37
CA ALA A 144 -2.47 3.84 1.11
C ALA A 144 -1.16 4.61 1.30
N SER A 145 -0.11 4.17 0.61
CA SER A 145 1.15 4.90 0.52
C SER A 145 1.21 5.78 -0.72
N ALA A 146 2.32 6.51 -0.92
CA ALA A 146 2.53 7.25 -2.15
C ALA A 146 2.57 6.35 -3.39
N ARG A 147 3.08 5.11 -3.25
CA ARG A 147 3.47 4.22 -4.35
C ARG A 147 2.56 3.00 -4.50
N GLY A 148 1.64 2.76 -3.58
CA GLY A 148 0.68 1.66 -3.69
C GLY A 148 -0.22 1.53 -2.47
N ILE A 149 -0.93 0.41 -2.41
CA ILE A 149 -2.00 0.14 -1.46
C ILE A 149 -1.76 -1.17 -0.72
N GLY A 150 -2.21 -1.24 0.53
CA GLY A 150 -2.14 -2.44 1.35
C GLY A 150 -3.42 -2.65 2.14
N ALA A 151 -3.78 -3.92 2.38
CA ALA A 151 -4.84 -4.26 3.32
C ALA A 151 -4.57 -5.57 4.04
N LEU A 152 -5.20 -5.71 5.20
CA LEU A 152 -5.05 -6.83 6.12
C LEU A 152 -6.41 -7.17 6.73
N LEU A 153 -6.82 -8.42 6.67
CA LEU A 153 -8.04 -8.92 7.30
C LEU A 153 -7.67 -9.77 8.52
N LYS A 154 -8.28 -9.46 9.67
CA LYS A 154 -8.14 -10.21 10.92
C LYS A 154 -9.48 -10.74 11.41
N ASN A 155 -9.46 -11.85 12.15
CA ASN A 155 -10.61 -12.33 12.92
C ASN A 155 -10.68 -11.67 14.32
N GLU A 156 -11.67 -12.03 15.12
CA GLU A 156 -11.78 -11.57 16.52
C GLU A 156 -10.56 -11.88 17.41
N ARG A 157 -9.86 -12.97 17.14
CA ARG A 157 -8.66 -13.41 17.87
C ARG A 157 -7.39 -12.67 17.44
N GLN A 158 -7.50 -11.73 16.51
CA GLN A 158 -6.39 -11.02 15.87
C GLN A 158 -5.52 -11.89 14.95
N ASP A 159 -5.97 -13.08 14.57
CA ASP A 159 -5.29 -13.89 13.57
C ASP A 159 -5.45 -13.25 12.20
N ILE A 160 -4.34 -13.18 11.45
CA ILE A 160 -4.35 -12.67 10.08
C ILE A 160 -4.93 -13.75 9.16
N LEU A 161 -6.10 -13.46 8.58
CA LEU A 161 -6.77 -14.34 7.64
C LEU A 161 -6.37 -14.06 6.19
N TRP A 162 -6.09 -12.80 5.88
CA TRP A 162 -5.80 -12.37 4.53
C TRP A 162 -4.95 -11.10 4.50
N LYS A 163 -4.03 -10.99 3.55
CA LYS A 163 -3.22 -9.80 3.32
C LYS A 163 -3.13 -9.51 1.83
N MET A 164 -3.17 -8.23 1.45
CA MET A 164 -2.86 -7.81 0.08
C MET A 164 -1.90 -6.62 0.05
N LYS A 165 -1.23 -6.53 -1.09
CA LYS A 165 -0.34 -5.44 -1.50
C LYS A 165 -0.54 -5.22 -3.00
N GLU A 166 -0.55 -3.98 -3.47
CA GLU A 166 -0.61 -3.67 -4.91
C GLU A 166 0.09 -2.34 -5.20
N ILE A 167 0.89 -2.29 -6.27
CA ILE A 167 1.62 -1.08 -6.70
C ILE A 167 0.67 -0.19 -7.51
N GLY A 168 0.63 1.10 -7.17
CA GLY A 168 -0.12 2.09 -7.93
C GLY A 168 0.57 2.45 -9.24
N ASP A 169 -0.20 2.82 -10.25
CA ASP A 169 0.34 3.33 -11.51
C ASP A 169 0.83 4.80 -11.39
N GLY A 170 1.38 5.36 -12.46
CA GLY A 170 1.88 6.76 -12.46
C GLY A 170 0.77 7.82 -12.28
N ASN A 171 -0.50 7.45 -12.45
CA ASN A 171 -1.63 8.34 -12.16
C ASN A 171 -1.97 8.31 -10.67
N PHE A 172 -1.84 7.15 -10.03
CA PHE A 172 -2.06 6.95 -8.59
C PHE A 172 -1.26 7.95 -7.76
N GLU A 173 0.03 8.15 -8.05
CA GLU A 173 0.89 9.05 -7.27
C GLU A 173 0.33 10.49 -7.16
N LYS A 174 -0.32 10.98 -8.23
CA LYS A 174 -0.88 12.33 -8.35
C LYS A 174 -2.25 12.51 -7.71
N GLN A 175 -2.90 11.41 -7.28
CA GLN A 175 -4.23 11.47 -6.69
C GLN A 175 -4.21 11.97 -5.24
N SER A 176 -5.33 12.52 -4.80
CA SER A 176 -5.50 12.95 -3.40
C SER A 176 -5.43 11.77 -2.43
N SER A 177 -4.94 12.00 -1.22
CA SER A 177 -4.88 10.97 -0.17
C SER A 177 -6.24 10.29 0.07
N ALA A 178 -7.33 11.06 0.17
CA ALA A 178 -8.66 10.47 0.35
C ALA A 178 -9.10 9.56 -0.81
N TRP A 179 -8.70 9.90 -2.05
CA TRP A 179 -8.98 9.04 -3.22
C TRP A 179 -8.17 7.74 -3.15
N LYS A 180 -6.90 7.82 -2.73
CA LYS A 180 -6.02 6.66 -2.57
C LYS A 180 -6.59 5.71 -1.51
N GLU A 181 -6.99 6.24 -0.34
CA GLU A 181 -7.62 5.45 0.73
C GLU A 181 -8.91 4.76 0.28
N LEU A 182 -9.82 5.50 -0.36
CA LEU A 182 -11.07 4.91 -0.89
C LEU A 182 -10.78 3.86 -1.96
N THR A 183 -9.73 4.04 -2.75
CA THR A 183 -9.31 3.05 -3.75
C THR A 183 -8.76 1.79 -3.10
N THR A 184 -7.95 1.92 -2.04
CA THR A 184 -7.48 0.77 -1.24
C THR A 184 -8.67 -0.04 -0.74
N ILE A 185 -9.66 0.62 -0.15
CA ILE A 185 -10.85 -0.04 0.40
C ILE A 185 -11.70 -0.67 -0.71
N LYS A 186 -11.82 -0.01 -1.87
CA LYS A 186 -12.50 -0.56 -3.05
C LYS A 186 -11.84 -1.84 -3.55
N VAL A 187 -10.51 -1.87 -3.64
CA VAL A 187 -9.77 -3.08 -4.05
C VAL A 187 -9.88 -4.15 -2.98
N ALA A 188 -9.73 -3.80 -1.70
CA ALA A 188 -9.80 -4.74 -0.60
C ALA A 188 -11.18 -5.41 -0.50
N SER A 189 -12.25 -4.60 -0.51
CA SER A 189 -13.63 -5.08 -0.47
C SER A 189 -13.96 -6.00 -1.65
N ALA A 190 -13.49 -5.69 -2.86
CA ALA A 190 -13.70 -6.53 -4.04
C ALA A 190 -13.03 -7.92 -3.91
N ARG A 191 -11.88 -8.00 -3.22
CA ARG A 191 -11.14 -9.27 -3.06
C ARG A 191 -11.70 -10.15 -1.95
N ILE A 192 -12.33 -9.56 -0.93
CA ILE A 192 -12.94 -10.33 0.17
C ILE A 192 -14.41 -10.69 -0.09
N SER A 193 -15.11 -9.95 -0.96
CA SER A 193 -16.58 -10.04 -1.12
C SER A 193 -17.08 -11.43 -1.53
N SER A 194 -16.30 -12.19 -2.29
CA SER A 194 -16.68 -13.53 -2.75
C SER A 194 -16.32 -14.64 -1.76
N ASN A 195 -15.47 -14.37 -0.78
CA ASN A 195 -14.88 -15.40 0.08
C ASN A 195 -15.13 -15.16 1.58
N LEU A 196 -15.84 -14.08 1.93
CA LEU A 196 -16.13 -13.71 3.31
C LEU A 196 -17.64 -13.59 3.53
N LYS A 197 -18.14 -14.33 4.54
CA LYS A 197 -19.48 -14.18 5.10
C LYS A 197 -19.35 -13.91 6.60
N GLY A 198 -20.02 -12.87 7.06
CA GLY A 198 -19.90 -12.31 8.41
C GLY A 198 -19.75 -10.79 8.41
N ARG A 199 -19.77 -10.21 9.59
CA ARG A 199 -19.83 -8.76 9.80
C ARG A 199 -18.43 -8.17 9.83
N VAL A 200 -18.19 -7.17 8.97
CA VAL A 200 -16.87 -6.59 8.73
C VAL A 200 -16.81 -5.16 9.25
N GLN A 201 -15.83 -4.88 10.10
CA GLN A 201 -15.46 -3.51 10.45
C GLN A 201 -14.23 -3.09 9.65
N VAL A 202 -14.41 -2.08 8.78
CA VAL A 202 -13.33 -1.50 7.98
C VAL A 202 -12.68 -0.38 8.79
N LEU A 203 -11.38 -0.52 9.05
CA LEU A 203 -10.56 0.36 9.86
C LEU A 203 -9.65 1.18 8.95
N VAL A 204 -9.79 2.50 9.02
CA VAL A 204 -9.14 3.44 8.10
C VAL A 204 -8.50 4.56 8.90
N ASP A 205 -7.29 4.98 8.54
CA ASP A 205 -6.57 6.05 9.23
C ASP A 205 -6.95 7.47 8.75
N SER A 206 -7.81 7.57 7.74
CA SER A 206 -8.29 8.82 7.16
C SER A 206 -9.75 9.12 7.54
N GLN A 207 -9.95 10.13 8.40
CA GLN A 207 -11.29 10.60 8.76
C GLN A 207 -12.11 11.07 7.55
N ALA A 208 -11.44 11.67 6.55
CA ALA A 208 -12.08 12.10 5.32
C ALA A 208 -12.62 10.90 4.52
N ALA A 209 -11.86 9.81 4.42
CA ALA A 209 -12.32 8.59 3.75
C ALA A 209 -13.49 7.95 4.51
N VAL A 210 -13.42 7.86 5.84
CA VAL A 210 -14.53 7.34 6.67
C VAL A 210 -15.80 8.18 6.51
N SER A 211 -15.69 9.51 6.50
CA SER A 211 -16.84 10.38 6.26
C SER A 211 -17.47 10.14 4.90
N VAL A 212 -16.66 9.90 3.85
CA VAL A 212 -17.15 9.60 2.50
C VAL A 212 -17.80 8.22 2.45
N LEU A 213 -17.26 7.23 3.15
CA LEU A 213 -17.85 5.88 3.20
C LEU A 213 -19.15 5.83 3.99
N ARG A 214 -19.31 6.67 5.02
CA ARG A 214 -20.56 6.76 5.78
C ARG A 214 -21.63 7.57 5.07
N ARG A 215 -21.27 8.76 4.56
CA ARG A 215 -22.23 9.77 4.07
C ARG A 215 -22.15 10.06 2.58
N GLY A 216 -21.24 9.44 1.84
CA GLY A 216 -20.95 9.79 0.45
C GLY A 216 -20.22 11.13 0.30
N SER A 217 -19.99 11.57 -0.95
CA SER A 217 -19.25 12.80 -1.26
C SER A 217 -20.00 13.70 -2.25
N MET A 218 -19.78 15.01 -2.15
CA MET A 218 -20.22 15.98 -3.18
C MET A 218 -19.28 15.98 -4.40
N LYS A 219 -18.12 15.31 -4.32
CA LYS A 219 -17.23 15.08 -5.46
C LYS A 219 -17.65 13.77 -6.15
N PRO A 220 -18.09 13.80 -7.43
CA PRO A 220 -18.60 12.62 -8.13
C PRO A 220 -17.63 11.42 -8.13
N GLU A 221 -16.33 11.69 -8.29
CA GLU A 221 -15.30 10.66 -8.31
C GLU A 221 -15.19 9.90 -6.99
N LEU A 222 -15.16 10.62 -5.87
CA LEU A 222 -15.08 10.02 -4.52
C LEU A 222 -16.39 9.29 -4.17
N HIS A 223 -17.53 9.85 -4.58
CA HIS A 223 -18.82 9.21 -4.35
C HIS A 223 -18.96 7.91 -5.14
N SER A 224 -18.52 7.91 -6.41
CA SER A 224 -18.51 6.71 -7.25
C SER A 224 -17.61 5.60 -6.66
N LEU A 225 -16.49 5.97 -6.03
CA LEU A 225 -15.66 4.99 -5.29
C LEU A 225 -16.40 4.42 -4.08
N ALA A 226 -17.07 5.26 -3.30
CA ALA A 226 -17.88 4.82 -2.15
C ALA A 226 -19.02 3.88 -2.57
N GLU A 227 -19.72 4.18 -3.67
CA GLU A 227 -20.78 3.30 -4.20
C GLU A 227 -20.24 1.92 -4.58
N ARG A 228 -19.04 1.85 -5.17
CA ARG A 228 -18.39 0.56 -5.47
C ARG A 228 -18.02 -0.20 -4.20
N VAL A 229 -17.53 0.49 -3.16
CA VAL A 229 -17.25 -0.14 -1.86
C VAL A 229 -18.52 -0.71 -1.25
N TRP A 230 -19.60 0.07 -1.20
CA TRP A 230 -20.89 -0.40 -0.69
C TRP A 230 -21.38 -1.62 -1.46
N HIS A 231 -21.33 -1.57 -2.79
CA HIS A 231 -21.74 -2.70 -3.64
C HIS A 231 -20.90 -3.96 -3.40
N ASN A 232 -19.58 -3.83 -3.26
CA ASN A 232 -18.72 -4.97 -2.94
C ASN A 232 -19.09 -5.59 -1.58
N LEU A 233 -19.46 -4.75 -0.61
CA LEU A 233 -19.81 -5.17 0.74
C LEU A 233 -21.27 -5.58 0.90
N GLU A 234 -22.14 -5.39 -0.10
CA GLU A 234 -23.51 -5.95 -0.09
C GLU A 234 -23.52 -7.48 -0.04
N ASN A 235 -22.44 -8.12 -0.50
CA ASN A 235 -22.29 -9.57 -0.45
C ASN A 235 -21.76 -10.09 0.89
N VAL A 236 -21.21 -9.23 1.75
CA VAL A 236 -20.92 -9.56 3.15
C VAL A 236 -22.16 -9.25 4.01
N ASP A 237 -22.24 -9.73 5.24
CA ASP A 237 -23.50 -9.61 6.02
C ASP A 237 -23.76 -8.15 6.45
N ASP A 238 -23.04 -7.64 7.45
CA ASP A 238 -23.03 -6.21 7.79
C ASP A 238 -21.64 -5.61 7.62
N SER A 239 -21.58 -4.34 7.25
CA SER A 239 -20.33 -3.60 7.21
C SER A 239 -20.41 -2.26 7.93
N SER A 240 -19.34 -1.93 8.66
CA SER A 240 -19.19 -0.64 9.33
C SER A 240 -17.82 -0.03 9.03
N PHE A 241 -17.73 1.30 9.10
CA PHE A 241 -16.50 2.04 8.83
C PHE A 241 -16.09 2.80 10.09
N LEU A 242 -14.89 2.57 10.59
CA LEU A 242 -14.37 3.19 11.79
C LEU A 242 -13.01 3.83 11.51
N TRP A 243 -12.85 5.07 11.97
CA TRP A 243 -11.56 5.73 11.93
C TRP A 243 -10.67 5.25 13.07
N ILE A 244 -9.40 4.96 12.77
CA ILE A 244 -8.39 4.63 13.77
C ILE A 244 -7.18 5.57 13.68
N PRO A 245 -6.52 5.88 14.81
CA PRO A 245 -5.24 6.58 14.79
C PRO A 245 -4.18 5.79 14.04
N ARG A 246 -3.24 6.49 13.40
CA ARG A 246 -2.19 5.88 12.57
C ARG A 246 -1.28 4.93 13.36
N GLU A 247 -1.08 5.21 14.64
CA GLU A 247 -0.29 4.41 15.57
C GLU A 247 -0.89 3.01 15.78
N LYS A 248 -2.20 2.85 15.50
CA LYS A 248 -2.91 1.56 15.56
C LYS A 248 -2.98 0.86 14.20
N ASN A 249 -2.50 1.49 13.12
CA ASN A 249 -2.56 0.96 11.75
C ASN A 249 -1.19 0.51 11.20
N VAL A 250 -0.21 0.27 12.07
CA VAL A 250 1.20 -0.01 11.69
C VAL A 250 1.33 -1.19 10.72
N GLU A 251 0.56 -2.27 10.92
CA GLU A 251 0.66 -3.46 10.07
C GLU A 251 0.14 -3.25 8.64
N ALA A 252 -0.92 -2.43 8.47
CA ALA A 252 -1.44 -2.09 7.15
C ALA A 252 -0.53 -1.09 6.44
N ASP A 253 0.04 -0.15 7.18
CA ASP A 253 1.05 0.81 6.71
C ASP A 253 2.35 0.10 6.29
N GLU A 254 2.76 -0.96 6.99
CA GLU A 254 3.84 -1.84 6.54
C GLU A 254 3.46 -2.58 5.25
N ALA A 255 2.22 -3.09 5.17
CA ALA A 255 1.71 -3.79 3.99
C ALA A 255 1.67 -2.90 2.73
N SER A 256 1.39 -1.60 2.88
CA SER A 256 1.30 -0.63 1.78
C SER A 256 2.66 -0.08 1.33
N ARG A 257 3.73 -0.34 2.08
CA ARG A 257 5.09 0.18 1.83
C ARG A 257 6.10 -0.89 1.43
N ASN A 258 5.96 -2.12 1.92
CA ASN A 258 6.92 -3.18 1.65
C ASN A 258 6.60 -3.94 0.35
N PHE A 259 6.95 -3.35 -0.78
CA PHE A 259 6.77 -3.96 -2.10
C PHE A 259 7.84 -5.02 -2.37
N ASP A 260 7.40 -6.22 -2.74
CA ASP A 260 8.26 -7.27 -3.24
C ASP A 260 8.47 -7.06 -4.73
N PHE A 261 9.59 -6.47 -5.12
CA PHE A 261 9.95 -6.30 -6.52
C PHE A 261 10.47 -7.61 -7.13
N ASP A 262 10.70 -8.63 -6.30
CA ASP A 262 11.13 -9.98 -6.69
C ASP A 262 9.92 -10.93 -6.89
N ASP A 263 8.69 -10.40 -6.98
CA ASP A 263 7.46 -11.15 -7.27
C ASP A 263 7.36 -11.40 -8.80
N TRP A 264 8.23 -12.27 -9.32
CA TRP A 264 8.27 -12.64 -10.74
C TRP A 264 7.50 -13.94 -10.99
N GLY A 265 6.66 -13.93 -12.03
CA GLY A 265 5.95 -15.12 -12.49
C GLY A 265 6.59 -15.71 -13.75
N ILE A 266 6.49 -17.03 -13.91
CA ILE A 266 6.90 -17.68 -15.16
C ILE A 266 5.78 -17.58 -16.21
N ALA A 267 6.15 -17.27 -17.45
CA ALA A 267 5.20 -17.25 -18.56
C ALA A 267 4.56 -18.62 -18.77
N GLU A 268 3.25 -18.64 -19.04
CA GLU A 268 2.46 -19.88 -19.13
C GLU A 268 3.03 -20.92 -20.11
N ARG A 269 3.55 -20.45 -21.24
CA ARG A 269 4.22 -21.30 -22.24
C ARG A 269 5.37 -22.14 -21.67
N VAL A 270 6.14 -21.59 -20.73
CA VAL A 270 7.29 -22.27 -20.11
C VAL A 270 6.80 -23.32 -19.13
N PHE A 271 5.74 -23.01 -18.38
CA PHE A 271 5.08 -23.97 -17.49
C PHE A 271 4.52 -25.17 -18.28
N ILE A 272 3.81 -24.92 -19.39
CA ILE A 272 3.31 -25.97 -20.28
C ILE A 272 4.45 -26.83 -20.84
N GLN A 273 5.55 -26.21 -21.25
CA GLN A 273 6.72 -26.93 -21.75
C GLN A 273 7.34 -27.83 -20.65
N ALA A 274 7.44 -27.33 -19.43
CA ALA A 274 7.96 -28.09 -18.31
C ALA A 274 7.10 -29.33 -18.01
N GLN A 275 5.77 -29.20 -18.05
CA GLN A 275 4.88 -30.34 -17.85
C GLN A 275 5.08 -31.44 -18.90
N ARG A 276 5.35 -31.05 -20.16
CA ARG A 276 5.66 -32.02 -21.24
C ARG A 276 6.97 -32.77 -21.04
N MET A 277 7.95 -32.14 -20.39
CA MET A 277 9.29 -32.71 -20.20
C MET A 277 9.41 -33.55 -18.93
N TRP A 278 8.78 -33.12 -17.83
CA TRP A 278 9.02 -33.68 -16.50
C TRP A 278 7.77 -34.24 -15.81
N GLY A 279 6.63 -34.26 -16.51
CA GLY A 279 5.38 -34.83 -16.04
C GLY A 279 4.39 -33.78 -15.53
N GLU A 280 3.17 -34.23 -15.22
CA GLU A 280 2.09 -33.37 -14.76
C GLU A 280 2.41 -32.75 -13.40
N ILE A 281 2.39 -31.42 -13.33
CA ILE A 281 2.63 -30.67 -12.11
C ILE A 281 1.29 -30.49 -11.40
N LYS A 282 1.25 -30.80 -10.11
CA LYS A 282 0.00 -30.77 -9.32
C LYS A 282 -0.07 -29.62 -8.31
N VAL A 283 1.08 -29.11 -7.87
CA VAL A 283 1.14 -28.12 -6.79
C VAL A 283 2.21 -27.08 -7.05
N ASP A 284 1.90 -25.81 -6.81
CA ASP A 284 2.80 -24.68 -6.99
C ASP A 284 3.34 -24.19 -5.66
N TRP A 285 4.64 -24.31 -5.45
CA TRP A 285 5.29 -23.85 -4.23
C TRP A 285 5.87 -22.47 -4.48
N PHE A 286 5.67 -21.56 -3.52
CA PHE A 286 6.14 -20.17 -3.57
C PHE A 286 5.36 -19.28 -4.54
N ALA A 287 4.06 -19.56 -4.72
CA ALA A 287 3.16 -18.78 -5.57
C ALA A 287 2.15 -17.97 -4.77
N ASP A 288 1.57 -16.94 -5.39
CA ASP A 288 0.45 -16.15 -4.89
C ASP A 288 -0.79 -16.34 -5.79
N ALA A 289 -1.91 -15.73 -5.41
CA ALA A 289 -3.14 -15.80 -6.20
C ALA A 289 -3.00 -15.26 -7.64
N ASN A 290 -2.00 -14.42 -7.92
CA ASN A 290 -1.80 -13.78 -9.21
C ASN A 290 -0.86 -14.55 -10.13
N ASN A 291 0.13 -15.26 -9.57
CA ASN A 291 1.21 -15.90 -10.31
C ASN A 291 1.14 -17.43 -10.33
N LYS A 292 0.22 -18.04 -9.55
CA LYS A 292 0.04 -19.50 -9.47
C LYS A 292 -0.17 -20.15 -10.83
N LYS A 293 0.39 -21.35 -10.97
CA LYS A 293 0.27 -22.22 -12.16
C LYS A 293 -0.64 -23.41 -11.98
N THR A 294 -1.04 -23.68 -10.75
CA THR A 294 -1.97 -24.76 -10.40
C THR A 294 -3.03 -24.27 -9.42
N GLU A 295 -4.14 -24.99 -9.32
CA GLU A 295 -5.19 -24.67 -8.35
C GLU A 295 -4.71 -24.83 -6.91
N LEU A 296 -3.85 -25.83 -6.66
CA LEU A 296 -3.19 -26.07 -5.38
C LEU A 296 -1.88 -25.29 -5.33
N TYR A 297 -1.73 -24.36 -4.39
CA TYR A 297 -0.50 -23.57 -4.26
C TYR A 297 -0.21 -23.19 -2.81
N PHE A 298 1.05 -22.91 -2.50
CA PHE A 298 1.48 -22.43 -1.18
C PHE A 298 2.04 -21.00 -1.28
N SER A 299 1.48 -20.10 -0.49
CA SER A 299 1.77 -18.68 -0.53
C SER A 299 2.65 -18.21 0.62
N ARG A 300 3.34 -17.09 0.42
CA ARG A 300 4.16 -16.45 1.45
C ARG A 300 3.29 -15.85 2.57
N TYR A 301 2.11 -15.34 2.22
CA TYR A 301 1.17 -14.69 3.14
C TYR A 301 -0.20 -15.38 3.09
N PRO A 302 -1.04 -15.21 4.13
CA PRO A 302 -2.43 -15.65 4.11
C PRO A 302 -3.19 -15.06 2.92
N GLU A 303 -3.71 -15.94 2.06
CA GLU A 303 -4.48 -15.60 0.86
C GLU A 303 -5.62 -16.59 0.67
N PHE A 304 -6.74 -16.14 0.09
CA PHE A 304 -7.85 -17.04 -0.21
C PHE A 304 -7.44 -18.07 -1.26
N GLY A 305 -7.75 -19.34 -1.02
CA GLY A 305 -7.42 -20.45 -1.92
C GLY A 305 -6.02 -21.02 -1.76
N THR A 306 -5.17 -20.46 -0.89
CA THR A 306 -3.86 -21.06 -0.59
C THR A 306 -4.02 -22.40 0.13
N SER A 307 -3.21 -23.39 -0.24
CA SER A 307 -3.13 -24.70 0.44
C SER A 307 -2.35 -24.62 1.76
N GLY A 308 -1.65 -23.52 2.01
CA GLY A 308 -0.97 -23.21 3.26
C GLY A 308 -0.05 -21.99 3.12
N VAL A 309 0.20 -21.31 4.24
CA VAL A 309 1.13 -20.19 4.31
C VAL A 309 2.50 -20.75 4.67
N ASN A 310 3.54 -20.30 3.96
CA ASN A 310 4.92 -20.78 4.11
C ASN A 310 5.03 -22.30 3.91
N VAL A 311 5.36 -22.72 2.68
CA VAL A 311 5.45 -24.15 2.33
C VAL A 311 6.41 -24.94 3.23
N PHE A 312 7.41 -24.30 3.83
CA PHE A 312 8.35 -24.97 4.73
C PHE A 312 7.71 -25.48 6.03
N GLU A 313 6.58 -24.92 6.46
CA GLU A 313 5.79 -25.39 7.61
C GLU A 313 4.84 -26.54 7.23
N HIS A 314 4.66 -26.77 5.93
CA HIS A 314 3.67 -27.71 5.39
C HIS A 314 4.26 -28.74 4.41
N VAL A 315 5.58 -28.96 4.44
CA VAL A 315 6.29 -29.82 3.48
C VAL A 315 5.65 -31.21 3.37
N GLU A 316 5.22 -31.80 4.49
CA GLU A 316 4.59 -33.13 4.53
C GLU A 316 3.21 -33.18 3.87
N ARG A 317 2.45 -32.09 3.96
CA ARG A 317 1.18 -31.95 3.25
C ARG A 317 1.45 -31.70 1.78
N ALA A 318 2.35 -30.78 1.47
CA ALA A 318 2.68 -30.36 0.11
C ALA A 318 3.26 -31.49 -0.74
N GLU A 319 4.10 -32.35 -0.14
CA GLU A 319 4.65 -33.55 -0.77
C GLU A 319 3.56 -34.54 -1.22
N ARG A 320 2.53 -34.75 -0.39
CA ARG A 320 1.42 -35.66 -0.70
C ARG A 320 0.51 -35.15 -1.81
N MET A 321 0.61 -33.88 -2.19
CA MET A 321 -0.23 -33.25 -3.21
C MET A 321 0.28 -33.49 -4.64
N GLY A 322 1.48 -34.06 -4.81
CA GLY A 322 2.02 -34.48 -6.10
C GLY A 322 3.30 -33.75 -6.49
N LEU A 323 3.64 -33.77 -7.78
CA LEU A 323 4.87 -33.16 -8.29
C LEU A 323 4.82 -31.62 -8.13
N PRO A 324 5.78 -31.02 -7.40
CA PRO A 324 5.77 -29.59 -7.15
C PRO A 324 6.50 -28.80 -8.25
N TRP A 325 5.89 -27.68 -8.62
CA TRP A 325 6.54 -26.56 -9.31
C TRP A 325 7.19 -25.66 -8.28
N LEU A 326 8.48 -25.37 -8.44
CA LEU A 326 9.25 -24.67 -7.44
C LEU A 326 9.80 -23.39 -8.06
N VAL A 327 9.25 -22.25 -7.66
CA VAL A 327 9.73 -20.92 -8.08
C VAL A 327 10.08 -20.09 -6.84
N PRO A 328 11.02 -20.55 -5.99
CA PRO A 328 11.35 -19.83 -4.77
C PRO A 328 12.08 -18.51 -5.08
N PRO A 329 11.93 -17.49 -4.20
CA PRO A 329 12.90 -16.41 -4.12
C PRO A 329 14.34 -16.97 -4.05
N PRO A 330 15.32 -16.40 -4.78
CA PRO A 330 16.66 -17.00 -4.90
C PRO A 330 17.34 -17.32 -3.56
N VAL A 331 17.09 -16.51 -2.53
CA VAL A 331 17.61 -16.70 -1.17
C VAL A 331 17.11 -17.98 -0.48
N LEU A 332 15.94 -18.50 -0.87
CA LEU A 332 15.34 -19.70 -0.29
C LEU A 332 15.76 -20.99 -1.00
N ILE A 333 16.43 -20.90 -2.16
CA ILE A 333 16.89 -22.06 -2.93
C ILE A 333 17.79 -23.00 -2.10
N PRO A 334 18.80 -22.52 -1.33
CA PRO A 334 19.66 -23.42 -0.54
C PRO A 334 18.88 -24.19 0.52
N GLN A 335 17.95 -23.53 1.22
CA GLN A 335 17.08 -24.16 2.21
C GLN A 335 16.16 -25.20 1.55
N LEU A 336 15.54 -24.85 0.42
CA LEU A 336 14.69 -25.75 -0.35
C LEU A 336 15.46 -27.00 -0.79
N ILE A 337 16.65 -26.86 -1.38
CA ILE A 337 17.49 -27.98 -1.82
C ILE A 337 17.85 -28.88 -0.62
N LYS A 338 18.20 -28.29 0.52
CA LYS A 338 18.52 -29.05 1.75
C LYS A 338 17.32 -29.88 2.23
N ILE A 339 16.12 -29.32 2.21
CA ILE A 339 14.88 -30.02 2.58
C ILE A 339 14.57 -31.14 1.58
N MET A 340 14.61 -30.83 0.28
CA MET A 340 14.35 -31.80 -0.78
C MET A 340 15.32 -32.98 -0.74
N ARG A 341 16.61 -32.73 -0.50
CA ARG A 341 17.62 -33.80 -0.34
C ARG A 341 17.34 -34.69 0.88
N ARG A 342 17.06 -34.08 2.03
CA ARG A 342 16.77 -34.81 3.28
C ARG A 342 15.55 -35.72 3.16
N ARG A 343 14.51 -35.24 2.48
CA ARG A 343 13.24 -35.96 2.29
C ARG A 343 13.17 -36.77 0.98
N ARG A 344 14.22 -36.74 0.14
CA ARG A 344 14.27 -37.38 -1.19
C ARG A 344 13.11 -36.98 -2.11
N LEU A 345 12.73 -35.69 -2.07
CA LEU A 345 11.65 -35.14 -2.88
C LEU A 345 12.08 -34.94 -4.34
N ARG A 346 11.14 -35.11 -5.26
CA ARG A 346 11.27 -34.74 -6.68
C ARG A 346 10.43 -33.50 -6.95
N GLY A 347 10.90 -32.62 -7.83
CA GLY A 347 10.21 -31.38 -8.18
C GLY A 347 10.91 -30.67 -9.33
N VAL A 348 10.20 -29.74 -9.98
CA VAL A 348 10.74 -28.95 -11.08
C VAL A 348 11.10 -27.56 -10.56
N LEU A 349 12.41 -27.30 -10.44
CA LEU A 349 12.95 -26.04 -9.92
C LEU A 349 13.25 -25.06 -11.04
N VAL A 350 12.67 -23.87 -10.94
CA VAL A 350 13.04 -22.72 -11.75
C VAL A 350 13.86 -21.78 -10.89
N ALA A 351 15.07 -21.48 -11.34
CA ALA A 351 15.98 -20.58 -10.66
C ALA A 351 16.66 -19.65 -11.68
N PRO A 352 16.93 -18.38 -11.31
CA PRO A 352 17.75 -17.52 -12.14
C PRO A 352 19.15 -18.14 -12.31
N ARG A 353 19.67 -18.08 -13.53
CA ARG A 353 21.00 -18.59 -13.84
C ARG A 353 22.05 -17.72 -13.13
N PRO A 354 22.88 -18.26 -12.22
CA PRO A 354 23.98 -17.50 -11.66
C PRO A 354 24.93 -17.09 -12.79
N GLN A 355 25.31 -15.81 -12.85
CA GLN A 355 26.51 -15.44 -13.60
C GLN A 355 27.68 -16.20 -12.95
N LYS A 356 28.51 -16.87 -13.78
CA LYS A 356 29.66 -17.65 -13.32
C LYS A 356 30.52 -16.80 -12.37
N GLY A 357 30.57 -17.14 -11.09
CA GLY A 357 31.36 -16.38 -10.12
C GLY A 357 31.32 -16.87 -8.68
N LEU A 358 30.27 -17.57 -8.23
CA LEU A 358 30.22 -18.11 -6.86
C LEU A 358 30.08 -19.64 -6.86
N HIS A 359 31.04 -20.30 -6.22
CA HIS A 359 31.21 -21.76 -6.04
C HIS A 359 31.88 -22.54 -7.17
N ASP A 360 33.10 -22.16 -7.53
CA ASP A 360 34.14 -23.17 -7.81
C ASP A 360 35.04 -23.29 -6.59
N ARG A 361 34.62 -24.11 -5.62
CA ARG A 361 35.48 -24.84 -4.68
C ARG A 361 34.61 -25.86 -3.97
N GLU A 362 34.99 -27.12 -4.15
CA GLU A 362 34.49 -28.33 -3.48
C GLU A 362 33.16 -28.93 -3.96
N THR A 363 33.21 -29.60 -5.11
CA THR A 363 32.81 -31.02 -5.18
C THR A 363 33.72 -31.75 -6.14
N SER A 364 34.72 -32.42 -5.56
CA SER A 364 35.52 -33.46 -6.17
C SER A 364 34.63 -34.55 -6.79
N ARG A 365 34.87 -34.83 -8.07
CA ARG A 365 34.72 -36.11 -8.77
C ARG A 365 33.91 -37.19 -8.06
N GLU A 366 32.66 -37.37 -8.47
CA GLU A 366 32.09 -38.71 -8.66
C GLU A 366 31.38 -38.73 -10.02
N ARG A 367 31.99 -39.49 -10.95
CA ARG A 367 31.43 -39.80 -12.26
C ARG A 367 30.25 -40.76 -12.04
N ILE A 368 29.07 -40.36 -12.47
CA ILE A 368 27.97 -41.28 -12.75
C ILE A 368 28.35 -42.02 -14.06
N PRO A 369 28.23 -43.35 -14.17
CA PRO A 369 28.58 -44.06 -15.40
C PRO A 369 27.60 -43.70 -16.52
N ASP A 370 28.14 -43.38 -17.69
CA ASP A 370 27.38 -43.21 -18.92
C ASP A 370 26.70 -44.55 -19.32
N ALA A 371 25.40 -44.49 -19.59
CA ALA A 371 24.69 -45.56 -20.29
C ALA A 371 25.12 -45.58 -21.77
N PRO A 372 25.40 -46.74 -22.38
CA PRO A 372 25.93 -46.80 -23.74
C PRO A 372 24.83 -46.71 -24.81
N GLY A 373 25.12 -45.97 -25.88
CA GLY A 373 24.61 -46.21 -27.23
C GLY A 373 23.42 -45.37 -27.69
N GLN A 374 23.66 -44.28 -28.43
CA GLN A 374 23.71 -44.32 -29.89
C GLN A 374 24.03 -42.93 -30.46
N ALA A 375 24.70 -42.95 -31.60
CA ALA A 375 25.55 -41.91 -32.13
C ALA A 375 24.84 -40.82 -32.95
N GLN A 376 25.57 -39.71 -33.14
CA GLN A 376 25.59 -38.85 -34.32
C GLN A 376 24.34 -38.00 -34.66
N SER A 377 24.33 -36.76 -34.14
CA SER A 377 24.11 -35.55 -34.95
C SER A 377 24.46 -34.25 -34.19
N SER A 378 25.59 -34.25 -33.48
CA SER A 378 26.11 -33.03 -32.86
C SER A 378 26.94 -32.24 -33.88
N ARG A 379 26.33 -31.28 -34.59
CA ARG A 379 26.94 -30.06 -35.17
C ARG A 379 25.96 -29.32 -36.09
N ASN A 380 24.78 -28.89 -35.61
CA ASN A 380 24.06 -27.78 -36.29
C ASN A 380 22.89 -27.10 -35.55
N TRP A 381 22.65 -27.34 -34.25
CA TRP A 381 21.47 -26.76 -33.58
C TRP A 381 21.71 -25.38 -32.92
N LYS A 382 22.97 -24.96 -32.70
CA LYS A 382 23.29 -23.67 -32.05
C LYS A 382 23.05 -22.44 -32.93
N GLN A 383 22.89 -22.59 -34.24
CA GLN A 383 22.68 -21.47 -35.18
C GLN A 383 21.21 -21.25 -35.59
N ARG A 384 20.32 -22.23 -35.41
CA ARG A 384 18.91 -22.11 -35.84
C ARG A 384 17.93 -21.54 -34.80
N ALA A 385 18.35 -21.34 -33.55
CA ALA A 385 17.48 -20.80 -32.50
C ALA A 385 17.53 -19.27 -32.37
N VAL A 386 18.31 -18.58 -33.23
CA VAL A 386 18.52 -17.12 -33.14
C VAL A 386 17.66 -16.34 -34.15
N GLU A 387 17.02 -16.99 -35.13
CA GLU A 387 16.33 -16.29 -36.23
C GLU A 387 14.79 -16.21 -36.14
N ASP A 388 14.13 -16.88 -35.19
CA ASP A 388 12.64 -16.84 -35.06
C ASP A 388 12.12 -15.93 -33.93
N ILE A 389 12.88 -14.89 -33.55
CA ILE A 389 12.40 -13.85 -32.62
C ILE A 389 11.85 -12.67 -33.44
N GLY A 390 10.70 -12.89 -34.07
CA GLY A 390 9.89 -11.86 -34.72
C GLY A 390 8.79 -11.34 -33.79
N CYS A 391 9.00 -10.14 -33.25
CA CYS A 391 8.02 -9.14 -32.79
C CYS A 391 6.65 -9.58 -32.23
N ILE A 392 6.41 -9.43 -30.92
CA ILE A 392 5.22 -8.73 -30.37
C ILE A 392 5.68 -7.83 -29.21
N SER A 393 5.29 -6.56 -29.29
CA SER A 393 5.63 -5.45 -28.40
C SER A 393 4.97 -5.59 -27.02
N ALA A 394 5.79 -5.78 -25.99
CA ALA A 394 5.49 -5.33 -24.64
C ALA A 394 6.47 -4.18 -24.35
N CYS A 395 6.01 -3.13 -23.68
CA CYS A 395 6.85 -1.99 -23.27
C CYS A 395 8.03 -2.49 -22.43
N LYS A 396 9.15 -2.84 -23.07
CA LYS A 396 10.40 -3.24 -22.43
C LYS A 396 10.91 -2.00 -21.70
N LYS A 397 10.82 -1.98 -20.37
CA LYS A 397 11.80 -1.23 -19.59
C LYS A 397 13.15 -1.75 -20.05
N THR A 398 13.95 -0.88 -20.66
CA THR A 398 15.34 -1.16 -21.04
C THR A 398 16.07 -1.58 -19.77
N VAL A 399 16.36 -2.88 -19.65
CA VAL A 399 17.26 -3.38 -18.61
C VAL A 399 18.66 -2.96 -19.06
N VAL A 400 19.18 -1.92 -18.42
CA VAL A 400 20.56 -1.48 -18.63
C VAL A 400 21.42 -2.40 -17.78
N GLU A 401 22.25 -3.22 -18.42
CA GLU A 401 23.26 -3.99 -17.74
C GLU A 401 24.37 -3.03 -17.32
N VAL A 402 24.53 -2.82 -16.00
CA VAL A 402 25.57 -1.94 -15.45
C VAL A 402 26.79 -2.81 -15.19
N THR A 403 27.91 -2.47 -15.81
CA THR A 403 29.19 -3.14 -15.58
C THR A 403 30.05 -2.35 -14.60
N ILE A 404 31.11 -2.97 -14.08
CA ILE A 404 32.09 -2.25 -13.23
C ILE A 404 32.71 -1.05 -13.97
N GLN A 405 32.88 -1.16 -15.30
CA GLN A 405 33.39 -0.08 -16.15
C GLN A 405 32.41 1.11 -16.21
N ASP A 406 31.11 0.87 -16.05
CA ASP A 406 30.11 1.95 -16.03
C ASP A 406 30.11 2.67 -14.69
N VAL A 407 30.31 1.96 -13.59
CA VAL A 407 30.54 2.55 -12.27
C VAL A 407 31.83 3.37 -12.25
N GLU A 408 32.90 2.88 -12.87
CA GLU A 408 34.15 3.63 -13.03
C GLU A 408 33.96 4.91 -13.86
N LYS A 409 33.16 4.87 -14.94
CA LYS A 409 32.83 6.07 -15.72
C LYS A 409 32.02 7.08 -14.91
N ILE A 410 31.01 6.64 -14.16
CA ILE A 410 30.22 7.52 -13.27
C ILE A 410 31.14 8.18 -12.23
N THR A 411 32.08 7.41 -11.69
CA THR A 411 33.06 7.91 -10.71
C THR A 411 33.99 8.94 -11.35
N LYS A 412 34.54 8.67 -12.54
CA LYS A 412 35.36 9.64 -13.29
C LYS A 412 34.60 10.93 -13.60
N LEU A 413 33.35 10.83 -14.06
CA LEU A 413 32.50 11.99 -14.35
C LEU A 413 32.18 12.85 -13.12
N ALA A 414 32.14 12.25 -11.92
CA ALA A 414 32.00 12.98 -10.67
C ALA A 414 33.32 13.66 -10.25
N MET A 415 34.47 13.02 -10.51
CA MET A 415 35.79 13.59 -10.24
C MET A 415 36.12 14.79 -11.15
N ASP A 416 35.65 14.78 -12.40
CA ASP A 416 35.87 15.86 -13.37
C ASP A 416 34.99 17.09 -13.10
N GLU A 417 33.76 16.90 -12.59
CA GLU A 417 32.83 17.98 -12.22
C GLU A 417 32.42 17.85 -10.75
N ILE A 418 33.29 18.37 -9.87
CA ILE A 418 33.16 18.31 -8.41
C ILE A 418 31.92 19.08 -7.96
N THR A 419 30.80 18.36 -7.79
CA THR A 419 29.54 18.88 -7.27
C THR A 419 28.94 17.90 -6.26
N PRO A 420 28.33 18.39 -5.16
CA PRO A 420 27.79 17.52 -4.11
C PRO A 420 26.74 16.50 -4.61
N ALA A 421 26.00 16.85 -5.66
CA ALA A 421 25.02 15.96 -6.27
C ALA A 421 25.69 14.79 -7.00
N ARG A 422 26.74 15.05 -7.78
CA ARG A 422 27.46 14.01 -8.52
C ARG A 422 28.32 13.13 -7.62
N ASP A 423 28.93 13.70 -6.58
CA ASP A 423 29.67 12.91 -5.58
C ASP A 423 28.75 11.93 -4.86
N ARG A 424 27.56 12.38 -4.48
CA ARG A 424 26.53 11.51 -3.89
C ARG A 424 26.11 10.41 -4.86
N ASP A 425 25.84 10.75 -6.11
CA ASP A 425 25.35 9.79 -7.09
C ASP A 425 26.44 8.76 -7.47
N ALA A 426 27.71 9.18 -7.51
CA ALA A 426 28.85 8.27 -7.69
C ALA A 426 29.05 7.34 -6.48
N LEU A 427 28.96 7.86 -5.25
CA LEU A 427 29.04 7.03 -4.04
C LEU A 427 27.89 6.03 -3.95
N LEU A 428 26.67 6.45 -4.29
CA LEU A 428 25.51 5.55 -4.36
C LEU A 428 25.69 4.48 -5.43
N ALA A 429 26.26 4.81 -6.59
CA ALA A 429 26.56 3.83 -7.63
C ALA A 429 27.62 2.82 -7.17
N ILE A 430 28.70 3.29 -6.52
CA ILE A 430 29.76 2.43 -5.97
C ILE A 430 29.19 1.47 -4.94
N PHE A 431 28.47 1.98 -3.92
CA PHE A 431 27.88 1.12 -2.90
C PHE A 431 26.85 0.17 -3.49
N SER A 432 25.94 0.67 -4.34
CA SER A 432 24.89 -0.18 -4.91
C SER A 432 25.46 -1.31 -5.75
N PHE A 433 26.55 -1.08 -6.46
CA PHE A 433 27.23 -2.10 -7.26
C PHE A 433 28.01 -3.10 -6.39
N HIS A 434 28.88 -2.62 -5.49
CA HIS A 434 29.77 -3.50 -4.72
C HIS A 434 29.06 -4.28 -3.61
N VAL A 435 28.02 -3.69 -3.03
CA VAL A 435 27.25 -4.28 -1.92
C VAL A 435 25.92 -4.89 -2.41
N MET A 436 25.69 -4.82 -3.73
CA MET A 436 24.47 -5.30 -4.39
C MET A 436 23.21 -4.77 -3.69
N LEU A 437 23.15 -3.45 -3.49
CA LEU A 437 22.03 -2.82 -2.80
C LEU A 437 20.85 -2.70 -3.76
N ARG A 438 19.66 -3.01 -3.25
CA ARG A 438 18.41 -2.69 -3.95
C ARG A 438 18.19 -1.19 -3.94
N ALA A 439 17.41 -0.68 -4.89
CA ALA A 439 17.08 0.76 -4.95
C ALA A 439 16.45 1.31 -3.66
N SER A 440 15.69 0.49 -2.92
CA SER A 440 15.14 0.86 -1.61
C SER A 440 16.19 0.87 -0.50
N GLU A 441 17.13 -0.09 -0.51
CA GLU A 441 18.23 -0.14 0.46
C GLU A 441 19.20 1.02 0.22
N ALA A 442 19.52 1.33 -1.04
CA ALA A 442 20.36 2.45 -1.44
C ALA A 442 19.79 3.82 -1.03
N ALA A 443 18.47 3.97 -1.07
CA ALA A 443 17.79 5.20 -0.65
C ALA A 443 17.76 5.40 0.87
N GLU A 444 17.97 4.34 1.64
CA GLU A 444 17.89 4.33 3.11
C GLU A 444 19.26 4.15 3.80
N ILE A 445 20.37 4.12 3.04
CA ILE A 445 21.71 4.05 3.60
C ILE A 445 21.98 5.27 4.48
N LYS A 446 22.46 4.99 5.69
CA LYS A 446 22.95 6.03 6.61
C LYS A 446 24.46 5.96 6.71
N TRP A 447 25.10 7.13 6.83
CA TRP A 447 26.54 7.24 7.01
C TRP A 447 27.06 6.60 8.30
N GLU A 448 26.24 6.55 9.35
CA GLU A 448 26.58 5.84 10.60
C GLU A 448 26.78 4.33 10.39
N GLY A 449 26.23 3.78 9.30
CA GLY A 449 26.42 2.39 8.91
C GLY A 449 27.57 2.16 7.93
N VAL A 450 28.35 3.18 7.52
CA VAL A 450 29.47 2.99 6.58
C VAL A 450 30.79 3.19 7.32
N THR A 451 31.58 2.13 7.45
CA THR A 451 32.87 2.13 8.15
C THR A 451 33.99 1.70 7.19
N GLN A 452 35.14 2.37 7.27
CA GLN A 452 36.33 2.02 6.50
C GLN A 452 37.45 1.62 7.45
N LYS A 453 38.02 0.43 7.25
CA LYS A 453 39.17 -0.07 8.03
C LYS A 453 40.09 -0.90 7.14
N ASP A 454 41.39 -0.60 7.17
CA ASP A 454 42.44 -1.37 6.49
C ASP A 454 42.19 -1.63 4.98
N GLY A 455 41.66 -0.64 4.25
CA GLY A 455 41.33 -0.77 2.81
C GLY A 455 40.04 -1.54 2.51
N MET A 456 39.29 -1.93 3.54
CA MET A 456 37.97 -2.57 3.43
C MET A 456 36.88 -1.58 3.83
N ILE A 457 35.82 -1.48 3.03
CA ILE A 457 34.63 -0.72 3.35
C ILE A 457 33.53 -1.69 3.79
N GLU A 458 32.98 -1.46 4.97
CA GLU A 458 31.77 -2.09 5.48
C GLU A 458 30.59 -1.14 5.27
N VAL A 459 29.49 -1.68 4.74
CA VAL A 459 28.20 -0.99 4.61
C VAL A 459 27.15 -1.80 5.37
N HIS A 460 26.67 -1.22 6.46
CA HIS A 460 25.64 -1.73 7.33
C HIS A 460 24.27 -1.14 6.96
N VAL A 461 23.31 -2.01 6.69
CA VAL A 461 21.93 -1.67 6.34
C VAL A 461 21.02 -2.14 7.48
N GLU A 462 20.52 -1.20 8.28
CA GLU A 462 19.70 -1.48 9.48
C GLU A 462 18.42 -2.28 9.18
N LYS A 463 17.84 -2.09 7.99
CA LYS A 463 16.62 -2.78 7.52
C LYS A 463 16.85 -3.48 6.20
N ALA A 464 17.87 -4.33 6.14
CA ALA A 464 18.10 -5.15 4.96
C ALA A 464 16.91 -6.12 4.78
N LYS A 465 16.36 -6.23 3.57
CA LYS A 465 15.23 -7.15 3.31
C LYS A 465 15.55 -8.63 3.59
N ASN A 466 16.84 -8.94 3.74
CA ASN A 466 17.37 -10.28 3.98
C ASN A 466 17.63 -10.53 5.48
N ASP A 467 17.45 -9.53 6.33
CA ASP A 467 17.66 -9.63 7.78
C ASP A 467 16.36 -10.04 8.49
N GLN A 468 16.20 -11.34 8.68
CA GLN A 468 15.04 -11.92 9.34
C GLN A 468 15.07 -11.78 10.87
N LEU A 469 16.19 -11.31 11.46
CA LEU A 469 16.38 -11.18 12.90
C LEU A 469 16.34 -9.72 13.40
N ARG A 470 16.14 -8.74 12.50
CA ARG A 470 16.15 -7.28 12.79
C ARG A 470 17.47 -6.78 13.38
N LEU A 471 18.61 -7.37 12.99
CA LEU A 471 19.96 -6.98 13.42
C LEU A 471 20.73 -6.13 12.39
N GLY A 472 20.14 -5.88 11.23
CA GLY A 472 20.77 -5.28 10.06
C GLY A 472 21.67 -6.25 9.27
N ARG A 473 22.14 -5.80 8.09
CA ARG A 473 23.10 -6.53 7.25
C ARG A 473 24.35 -5.67 7.04
N SER A 474 25.49 -6.14 7.52
CA SER A 474 26.80 -5.63 7.09
C SER A 474 27.28 -6.36 5.83
N SER A 475 27.89 -5.61 4.92
CA SER A 475 28.47 -6.15 3.69
C SER A 475 29.77 -5.42 3.39
N PHE A 476 30.76 -6.16 2.90
CA PHE A 476 32.14 -5.71 2.84
C PHE A 476 32.63 -5.77 1.41
N PHE A 477 33.41 -4.77 1.01
CA PHE A 477 34.17 -4.82 -0.22
C PHE A 477 35.55 -4.18 -0.06
N ASN A 478 36.51 -4.70 -0.81
CA ASN A 478 37.85 -4.13 -0.85
C ASN A 478 37.82 -2.87 -1.72
N TYR A 479 38.40 -1.79 -1.19
CA TYR A 479 38.61 -0.56 -1.91
C TYR A 479 40.10 -0.21 -1.80
N ASP A 480 40.85 -0.55 -2.85
CA ASP A 480 42.28 -0.35 -2.91
C ASP A 480 42.57 1.14 -3.20
N PRO A 481 43.24 1.89 -2.31
CA PRO A 481 43.45 3.34 -2.47
C PRO A 481 44.25 3.74 -3.73
N GLY A 482 44.80 2.76 -4.47
CA GLY A 482 45.61 2.97 -5.66
C GLY A 482 44.84 3.23 -6.97
N ASN A 483 43.51 3.03 -7.02
CA ASN A 483 42.73 3.29 -8.23
C ASN A 483 41.59 4.29 -7.94
N ALA A 484 41.80 5.53 -8.39
CA ALA A 484 40.87 6.66 -8.31
C ALA A 484 40.44 7.01 -6.88
N ALA A 485 41.25 7.83 -6.21
CA ALA A 485 40.92 8.46 -4.94
C ALA A 485 39.50 9.04 -4.97
N ILE A 486 38.62 8.64 -4.04
CA ILE A 486 37.51 9.51 -3.62
C ILE A 486 38.17 10.81 -3.13
N GLY A 487 38.19 11.81 -4.00
CA GLY A 487 39.07 12.96 -3.88
C GLY A 487 38.67 13.90 -2.76
N LYS A 488 39.21 13.70 -1.56
CA LYS A 488 39.97 14.68 -0.77
C LYS A 488 40.22 14.19 0.67
N SER A 489 41.43 14.42 1.17
CA SER A 489 41.67 14.48 2.61
C SER A 489 40.82 15.60 3.23
N GLY A 490 40.04 15.26 4.27
CA GLY A 490 39.22 16.22 5.02
C GLY A 490 37.70 16.19 4.75
N ALA A 491 37.19 15.29 3.91
CA ALA A 491 35.74 15.07 3.81
C ALA A 491 35.22 14.42 5.12
N THR A 492 34.59 15.22 5.98
CA THR A 492 34.04 14.79 7.27
C THR A 492 32.51 14.71 7.23
N HIS A 493 31.92 13.99 8.20
CA HIS A 493 30.48 13.79 8.45
C HIS A 493 29.59 15.05 8.30
N HIS A 494 30.17 16.23 8.44
CA HIS A 494 29.54 17.53 8.30
C HIS A 494 29.08 17.90 6.88
N ALA A 495 29.67 17.32 5.82
CA ALA A 495 29.32 17.64 4.43
C ALA A 495 27.94 17.11 4.02
N PHE A 496 27.58 15.89 4.45
CA PHE A 496 26.27 15.29 4.16
C PHE A 496 25.15 15.89 5.00
N ARG A 497 25.44 16.20 6.27
CA ARG A 497 24.51 16.91 7.14
C ARG A 497 24.17 18.30 6.59
N ARG A 498 25.12 18.98 5.96
CA ARG A 498 24.91 20.25 5.24
C ARG A 498 24.05 20.08 3.99
N GLY A 499 24.36 19.11 3.14
CA GLY A 499 23.59 18.83 1.92
C GLY A 499 22.12 18.50 2.21
N GLY A 500 21.88 17.67 3.23
CA GLY A 500 20.53 17.34 3.70
C GLY A 500 19.79 18.55 4.29
N ALA A 501 20.45 19.34 5.15
CA ALA A 501 19.84 20.52 5.76
C ALA A 501 19.48 21.61 4.72
N ASN A 502 20.36 21.87 3.75
CA ASN A 502 20.11 22.86 2.69
C ASN A 502 19.02 22.41 1.72
N HIS A 503 18.94 21.11 1.40
CA HIS A 503 17.85 20.58 0.57
C HIS A 503 16.49 20.66 1.27
N MET A 504 16.42 20.34 2.58
CA MET A 504 15.20 20.46 3.36
C MET A 504 14.76 21.93 3.51
N ARG A 505 15.70 22.86 3.66
CA ARG A 505 15.38 24.29 3.67
C ARG A 505 14.88 24.78 2.31
N ALA A 506 15.48 24.32 1.21
CA ALA A 506 15.03 24.64 -0.15
C ALA A 506 13.64 24.06 -0.48
N THR A 507 13.23 22.98 0.18
CA THR A 507 11.90 22.36 0.04
C THR A 507 10.86 22.90 1.02
N GLY A 508 11.20 23.95 1.79
CA GLY A 508 10.23 24.73 2.57
C GLY A 508 10.06 24.33 4.03
N TYR A 509 10.88 23.41 4.55
CA TYR A 509 10.85 23.03 5.97
C TYR A 509 11.40 24.15 6.87
N SER A 510 10.81 24.30 8.07
CA SER A 510 11.24 25.29 9.06
C SER A 510 12.58 24.90 9.71
N MET A 511 13.25 25.87 10.35
CA MET A 511 14.54 25.62 10.99
C MET A 511 14.42 24.65 12.17
N GLU A 512 13.31 24.71 12.89
CA GLU A 512 12.97 23.84 14.01
C GLU A 512 12.73 22.40 13.53
N GLU A 513 12.06 22.21 12.40
CA GLU A 513 11.83 20.89 11.79
C GLU A 513 13.14 20.25 11.31
N ILE A 514 14.00 21.04 10.68
CA ILE A 514 15.32 20.58 10.21
C ILE A 514 16.22 20.24 11.41
N GLN A 515 16.13 21.02 12.50
CA GLN A 515 16.87 20.76 13.73
C GLN A 515 16.45 19.44 14.37
N ALA A 516 15.14 19.24 14.57
CA ALA A 516 14.59 18.03 15.18
C ALA A 516 14.88 16.79 14.33
N ARG A 517 14.67 16.89 13.02
CA ARG A 517 14.88 15.79 12.08
C ARG A 517 16.36 15.43 11.90
N GLY A 518 17.23 16.43 11.93
CA GLY A 518 18.68 16.24 11.87
C GLY A 518 19.32 15.98 13.24
N ARG A 519 18.54 15.91 14.33
CA ARG A 519 19.00 15.76 15.72
C ARG A 519 20.14 16.72 16.09
N TRP A 520 19.96 18.00 15.80
CA TRP A 520 20.93 19.04 16.12
C TRP A 520 20.68 19.56 17.54
N ARG A 521 21.71 19.57 18.39
CA ARG A 521 21.59 19.97 19.81
C ARG A 521 21.08 21.40 20.00
N SER A 522 21.27 22.31 19.02
CA SER A 522 20.72 23.68 19.05
C SER A 522 20.47 24.27 17.66
N LEU A 523 19.55 25.24 17.56
CA LEU A 523 19.28 26.04 16.35
C LEU A 523 20.54 26.79 15.88
N ALA A 524 21.34 27.31 16.82
CA ALA A 524 22.60 27.98 16.52
C ALA A 524 23.63 27.03 15.87
N GLY A 525 23.68 25.77 16.31
CA GLY A 525 24.51 24.74 15.70
C GLY A 525 24.12 24.42 14.26
N LEU A 526 22.82 24.33 13.96
CA LEU A 526 22.29 24.16 12.60
C LEU A 526 22.60 25.35 11.70
N GLN A 527 22.50 26.58 12.23
CA GLN A 527 22.67 27.82 11.47
C GLN A 527 24.09 27.98 10.88
N ARG A 528 25.10 27.40 11.53
CA ARG A 528 26.50 27.34 11.04
C ARG A 528 26.68 26.49 9.78
N TYR A 529 25.76 25.57 9.48
CA TYR A 529 25.81 24.75 8.26
C TYR A 529 25.07 25.39 7.08
N ILE A 530 24.23 26.39 7.33
CA ILE A 530 23.38 27.01 6.31
C ILE A 530 23.97 28.35 5.80
N LYS A 531 24.93 28.94 6.51
CA LYS A 531 25.69 30.12 6.05
C LYS A 531 27.10 29.72 5.58
N ASP A 532 27.51 30.25 4.42
CA ASP A 532 28.86 30.07 3.88
C ASP A 532 29.89 30.81 4.74
N VAL A 533 30.68 30.07 5.53
CA VAL A 533 31.80 30.61 6.30
C VAL A 533 33.02 29.70 6.11
N PRO A 534 34.21 30.23 5.71
CA PRO A 534 35.37 29.42 5.32
C PRO A 534 35.91 28.45 6.40
N ARG A 535 35.84 28.82 7.69
CA ARG A 535 36.24 27.94 8.80
C ARG A 535 35.36 26.68 8.90
N ALA A 536 34.09 26.76 8.50
CA ALA A 536 33.18 25.60 8.49
C ALA A 536 33.40 24.66 7.29
N GLN A 537 34.32 24.99 6.37
CA GLN A 537 34.67 24.18 5.20
C GLN A 537 35.95 23.35 5.42
N GLY A 538 36.43 23.24 6.67
CA GLY A 538 37.56 22.38 7.03
C GLY A 538 38.92 22.89 6.56
N ARG A 539 39.05 24.16 6.14
CA ARG A 539 40.35 24.78 5.89
C ARG A 539 40.97 25.20 7.22
N LEU A 540 41.95 24.44 7.70
CA LEU A 540 42.96 24.95 8.64
C LEU A 540 44.03 25.67 7.81
N TYR A 541 44.35 26.91 8.18
CA TYR A 541 45.46 27.62 7.56
C TYR A 541 46.78 26.94 7.93
N PRO A 542 47.78 26.89 7.03
CA PRO A 542 49.14 26.51 7.41
C PRO A 542 49.60 27.48 8.51
N LYS A 543 50.14 26.93 9.61
CA LYS A 543 50.83 27.75 10.61
C LYS A 543 52.04 28.41 9.95
N GLU A 544 51.89 29.65 9.53
CA GLU A 544 53.02 30.57 9.42
C GLU A 544 53.01 31.47 10.65
N ASN A 545 53.97 31.19 11.51
CA ASN A 545 54.60 32.08 12.49
C ASN A 545 53.70 32.95 13.39
N GLY A 546 53.57 32.47 14.63
CA GLY A 546 53.66 33.33 15.80
C GLY A 546 52.34 33.89 16.34
N ILE A 547 52.21 33.75 17.66
CA ILE A 547 51.22 34.36 18.56
C ILE A 547 49.88 33.61 18.60
N GLY A 548 49.69 32.90 19.72
CA GLY A 548 48.55 32.03 19.99
C GLY A 548 47.29 32.77 20.39
N VAL A 549 46.19 32.02 20.36
CA VAL A 549 45.01 32.21 21.20
C VAL A 549 44.49 30.79 21.49
N GLU A 550 44.34 30.50 22.78
CA GLU A 550 43.70 29.31 23.33
C GLU A 550 42.27 29.17 22.81
N GLU A 551 41.81 27.95 22.52
CA GLU A 551 40.37 27.65 22.57
C GLU A 551 40.19 26.30 23.26
N ASP A 552 39.41 26.39 24.34
CA ASP A 552 39.23 25.42 25.39
C ASP A 552 38.61 24.10 24.92
N ASP A 553 39.19 23.03 25.45
CA ASP A 553 38.52 21.76 25.68
C ASP A 553 37.44 21.98 26.75
N GLU A 554 36.16 21.98 26.37
CA GLU A 554 35.05 21.74 27.31
C GLU A 554 34.08 20.69 26.74
N ASP A 555 34.29 19.48 27.24
CA ASP A 555 33.31 18.55 27.78
C ASP A 555 32.22 17.96 26.87
N PHE A 556 32.48 16.70 26.55
CA PHE A 556 31.50 15.67 26.28
C PHE A 556 30.70 15.32 27.55
N GLU A 557 29.43 15.72 27.55
CA GLU A 557 28.30 14.87 27.97
C GLU A 557 27.25 14.78 26.84
#